data_AF-A0ABD1Y3U9-F1
#
_entry.id   AF-A0ABD1Y3U9-F1
#
_cell.length_a   1.000
_cell.length_b   1.000
_cell.length_c   1.000
_cell.angle_alpha   90.00
_cell.angle_beta   90.00
_cell.angle_gamma   90.00
#
_symmetry.space_group_name_H-M   'P 1'
#
loop_
_entity.id
_entity.type
_entity.pdbx_description
1 polymer ?
#
loop_
_entity_poly.entity_id
_entity_poly.type
_entity_poly.pdbx_seq_one_letter_code
_entity_poly.pdbx_strand_id
1 'polypeptide(L)'
;MACRLKSMKELAREVMKRNCQEHEQMERTRQQQILSKERKEARHTVNGNAQEAAKANQTKATKKPRWVPEKMLDVSLTIGIPSENVDEKLFDLLVNWLEYRAEIAMLALERGDAFLQLHVQGMVRAKSSNTTILKQEIKEVIGWQSNPPVGGSMCLRNLREKGLHTIIGLIGYCLKDEGVPHFKFYNKNITEEQKAEGRRMHNIYGASEYKHKLELTPANILGRAL
;
A
#
# COMPACT_ATOMS: atom_id res chain seq x y z
N MET A 1 38.60 69.72 -36.74
CA MET A 1 38.14 68.51 -36.02
C MET A 1 36.62 68.56 -35.91
N ALA A 2 35.88 67.73 -36.66
CA ALA A 2 34.42 67.74 -36.63
C ALA A 2 33.90 66.57 -35.77
N CYS A 3 33.47 66.88 -34.55
CA CYS A 3 32.82 65.94 -33.65
C CYS A 3 31.34 65.78 -34.08
N ARG A 4 30.99 64.64 -34.69
CA ARG A 4 29.59 64.34 -35.07
C ARG A 4 28.81 63.96 -33.82
N LEU A 5 27.91 64.84 -33.38
CA LEU A 5 26.92 64.54 -32.35
C LEU A 5 25.91 63.51 -32.91
N LYS A 6 25.90 62.30 -32.33
CA LYS A 6 24.85 61.30 -32.60
C LYS A 6 23.50 61.87 -32.15
N SER A 7 22.43 61.59 -32.89
CA SER A 7 21.10 62.01 -32.44
C SER A 7 20.71 61.27 -31.15
N MET A 8 19.90 61.89 -30.28
CA MET A 8 19.47 61.23 -29.04
C MET A 8 18.75 59.90 -29.28
N LYS A 9 18.09 59.72 -30.44
CA LYS A 9 17.44 58.45 -30.82
C LYS A 9 18.46 57.34 -31.11
N GLU A 10 19.59 57.67 -31.72
CA GLU A 10 20.67 56.70 -31.96
C GLU A 10 21.36 56.31 -30.66
N LEU A 11 21.60 57.29 -29.77
CA LEU A 11 22.17 57.04 -28.46
C LEU A 11 21.26 56.12 -27.62
N ALA A 12 19.95 56.38 -27.61
CA ALA A 12 18.98 55.54 -26.90
C ALA A 12 18.93 54.10 -27.43
N ARG A 13 19.04 53.90 -28.75
CA ARG A 13 19.13 52.56 -29.36
C ARG A 13 20.40 51.83 -28.98
N GLU A 14 21.54 52.52 -28.94
CA GLU A 14 22.81 51.92 -28.49
C GLU A 14 22.77 51.52 -27.02
N VAL A 15 22.19 52.36 -26.14
CA VAL A 15 22.02 52.03 -24.72
C VAL A 15 21.11 50.81 -24.54
N MET A 16 19.96 50.77 -25.21
CA MET A 16 19.05 49.61 -25.13
C MET A 16 19.71 48.33 -25.63
N LYS A 17 20.48 48.41 -26.72
CA LYS A 17 21.22 47.26 -27.26
C LYS A 17 22.29 46.76 -26.28
N ARG A 18 23.03 47.67 -25.63
CA ARG A 18 24.01 47.31 -24.59
C ARG A 18 23.34 46.66 -23.38
N ASN A 19 22.27 47.25 -22.86
CA ASN A 19 21.53 46.71 -21.72
C ASN A 19 20.98 45.30 -22.01
N CYS A 20 20.49 45.06 -23.23
CA CYS A 20 20.02 43.75 -23.65
C CYS A 20 21.16 42.73 -23.71
N GLN A 21 22.32 43.11 -24.25
CA GLN A 21 23.51 42.25 -24.30
C GLN A 21 24.07 41.94 -22.90
N GLU A 22 24.09 42.93 -22.01
CA GLU A 22 24.52 42.74 -20.62
C GLU A 22 23.57 41.81 -19.86
N HIS A 23 22.27 41.93 -20.07
CA HIS A 23 21.29 41.03 -19.45
C HIS A 23 21.45 39.59 -19.96
N GLU A 24 21.61 39.38 -21.27
CA GLU A 24 21.86 38.05 -21.83
C GLU A 24 23.15 37.43 -21.29
N GLN A 25 24.21 38.23 -21.14
CA GLN A 25 25.48 37.77 -20.59
C GLN A 25 25.34 37.38 -19.11
N MET A 26 24.60 38.16 -18.32
CA MET A 26 24.31 37.86 -16.91
C MET A 26 23.54 36.54 -16.75
N GLU A 27 22.51 36.31 -17.58
CA GLU A 27 21.73 35.06 -17.54
C GLU A 27 22.57 33.85 -17.93
N ARG A 28 23.46 33.97 -18.93
CA ARG A 28 24.40 32.91 -19.29
C ARG A 28 25.35 32.57 -18.14
N THR A 29 25.88 33.57 -17.45
CA THR A 29 26.75 33.35 -16.28
C THR A 29 25.97 32.68 -15.13
N ARG A 30 24.73 33.08 -14.88
CA ARG A 30 23.87 32.47 -13.87
C ARG A 30 23.59 31.00 -14.18
N GLN A 31 23.26 30.66 -15.42
CA GLN A 31 23.05 29.27 -15.84
C GLN A 31 24.32 28.42 -15.69
N GLN A 32 25.49 28.97 -16.06
CA GLN A 32 26.76 28.27 -15.88
C GLN A 32 27.09 28.03 -14.39
N GLN A 33 26.78 28.97 -13.52
CA GLN A 33 26.96 28.80 -12.07
C GLN A 33 26.04 27.72 -11.51
N ILE A 34 24.76 27.68 -11.92
CA ILE A 34 23.81 26.63 -11.52
C ILE A 34 24.32 25.26 -11.95
N LEU A 35 24.67 25.09 -13.24
CA LEU A 35 25.20 23.83 -13.76
C LEU A 35 26.52 23.42 -13.06
N SER A 36 27.37 24.38 -12.69
CA SER A 36 28.59 24.08 -11.94
C SER A 36 28.31 23.60 -10.52
N LYS A 37 27.26 24.14 -9.87
CA LYS A 37 26.83 23.76 -8.54
C LYS A 37 26.19 22.37 -8.54
N GLU A 38 25.30 22.10 -9.49
CA GLU A 38 24.70 20.77 -9.71
C GLU A 38 25.77 19.71 -10.01
N ARG A 39 26.79 20.02 -10.81
CA ARG A 39 27.92 19.12 -11.06
C ARG A 39 28.76 18.85 -9.82
N LYS A 40 28.94 19.82 -8.92
CA LYS A 40 29.65 19.63 -7.65
C LYS A 40 28.83 18.79 -6.68
N GLU A 41 27.52 19.03 -6.59
CA GLU A 41 26.60 18.24 -5.76
C GLU A 41 26.54 16.79 -6.25
N ALA A 42 26.37 16.56 -7.56
CA ALA A 42 26.40 15.22 -8.15
C ALA A 42 27.72 14.45 -7.88
N ARG A 43 28.87 15.14 -7.91
CA ARG A 43 30.17 14.51 -7.58
C ARG A 43 30.28 14.11 -6.11
N HIS A 44 29.66 14.84 -5.18
CA HIS A 44 29.60 14.45 -3.77
C HIS A 44 28.64 13.26 -3.54
N THR A 45 27.53 13.18 -4.26
CA THR A 45 26.58 12.05 -4.15
C THR A 45 27.17 10.75 -4.71
N VAL A 46 27.95 10.81 -5.80
CA VAL A 46 28.56 9.62 -6.42
C VAL A 46 29.69 9.04 -5.56
N ASN A 47 30.49 9.87 -4.88
CA ASN A 47 31.56 9.38 -4.01
C ASN A 47 31.08 8.86 -2.64
N GLY A 48 29.99 9.40 -2.09
CA GLY A 48 29.36 8.85 -0.88
C GLY A 48 28.68 7.49 -1.12
N ASN A 49 27.94 7.37 -2.23
CA ASN A 49 27.21 6.15 -2.56
C ASN A 49 28.13 5.00 -3.00
N ALA A 50 29.27 5.25 -3.63
CA ALA A 50 30.19 4.19 -4.04
C ALA A 50 30.90 3.53 -2.85
N GLN A 51 31.25 4.29 -1.79
CA GLN A 51 31.87 3.74 -0.59
C GLN A 51 30.86 3.08 0.37
N GLU A 52 29.62 3.57 0.46
CA GLU A 52 28.56 2.89 1.20
C GLU A 52 28.04 1.63 0.48
N ALA A 53 27.92 1.64 -0.85
CA ALA A 53 27.55 0.44 -1.62
C ALA A 53 28.63 -0.66 -1.56
N ALA A 54 29.91 -0.29 -1.54
CA ALA A 54 31.01 -1.26 -1.39
C ALA A 54 31.05 -1.89 0.02
N LYS A 55 30.78 -1.11 1.09
CA LYS A 55 30.65 -1.66 2.46
C LYS A 55 29.36 -2.47 2.67
N ALA A 56 28.26 -2.09 2.03
CA ALA A 56 27.01 -2.85 2.05
C ALA A 56 27.09 -4.17 1.25
N ASN A 57 27.91 -4.23 0.20
CA ASN A 57 28.13 -5.47 -0.56
C ASN A 57 29.15 -6.43 0.07
N GLN A 58 30.10 -5.95 0.89
CA GLN A 58 30.99 -6.86 1.64
C GLN A 58 30.31 -7.53 2.85
N THR A 59 29.19 -7.00 3.35
CA THR A 59 28.37 -7.65 4.40
C THR A 59 27.24 -8.53 3.84
N LYS A 60 26.95 -8.45 2.54
CA LYS A 60 26.15 -9.45 1.83
C LYS A 60 27.04 -10.59 1.28
N ALA A 61 27.92 -11.10 2.14
CA ALA A 61 28.36 -12.48 2.00
C ALA A 61 27.07 -13.32 1.92
N THR A 62 26.94 -13.96 0.76
CA THR A 62 25.90 -14.89 0.34
C THR A 62 25.70 -15.99 1.38
N LYS A 63 24.97 -15.67 2.46
CA LYS A 63 24.28 -16.71 3.22
C LYS A 63 23.33 -17.34 2.23
N LYS A 64 23.69 -18.55 1.76
CA LYS A 64 22.78 -19.42 1.04
C LYS A 64 21.43 -19.33 1.75
N PRO A 65 20.32 -19.09 1.04
CA PRO A 65 19.02 -18.99 1.67
C PRO A 65 18.85 -20.23 2.55
N ARG A 66 18.81 -20.03 3.87
CA ARG A 66 18.61 -21.12 4.80
C ARG A 66 17.26 -21.70 4.42
N TRP A 67 17.24 -22.95 3.95
CA TRP A 67 15.99 -23.63 3.67
C TRP A 67 15.19 -23.65 4.97
N VAL A 68 14.05 -22.96 4.97
CA VAL A 68 13.12 -22.94 6.09
C VAL A 68 12.01 -23.93 5.72
N PRO A 69 11.83 -25.02 6.48
CA PRO A 69 10.74 -25.96 6.20
C PRO A 69 9.40 -25.23 6.22
N GLU A 70 8.54 -25.58 5.27
CA GLU A 70 7.16 -25.11 5.29
C GLU A 70 6.43 -25.67 6.51
N LYS A 71 5.60 -24.85 7.12
CA LYS A 71 4.71 -25.26 8.21
C LYS A 71 3.33 -24.67 7.99
N MET A 72 2.33 -25.24 8.65
CA MET A 72 1.01 -24.62 8.69
C MET A 72 1.08 -23.31 9.46
N LEU A 73 0.59 -22.24 8.84
CA LEU A 73 0.45 -20.92 9.45
C LEU A 73 -1.03 -20.59 9.55
N ASP A 74 -1.44 -20.21 10.76
CA ASP A 74 -2.76 -19.67 11.05
C ASP A 74 -2.65 -18.15 11.19
N VAL A 75 -3.19 -17.42 10.21
CA VAL A 75 -3.02 -15.97 10.14
C VAL A 75 -4.36 -15.25 10.00
N SER A 76 -4.46 -14.07 10.62
CA SER A 76 -5.45 -13.07 10.26
C SER A 76 -4.99 -12.33 9.02
N LEU A 77 -5.92 -12.04 8.11
CA LEU A 77 -5.70 -11.20 6.94
C LEU A 77 -6.59 -9.95 7.04
N THR A 78 -5.99 -8.78 6.84
CA THR A 78 -6.73 -7.53 6.66
C THR A 78 -6.15 -6.78 5.47
N ILE A 79 -6.98 -6.35 4.52
CA ILE A 79 -6.58 -5.52 3.38
C ILE A 79 -7.56 -4.35 3.30
N GLY A 80 -7.05 -3.12 3.30
CA GLY A 80 -7.90 -1.94 3.23
C GLY A 80 -7.18 -0.74 2.64
N ILE A 81 -7.97 0.20 2.12
CA ILE A 81 -7.49 1.47 1.57
C ILE A 81 -8.25 2.60 2.29
N PRO A 82 -7.57 3.55 2.97
CA PRO A 82 -8.26 4.52 3.83
C PRO A 82 -9.26 5.43 3.11
N SER A 83 -9.03 5.73 1.83
CA SER A 83 -9.79 6.71 1.05
C SER A 83 -10.76 6.10 0.04
N GLU A 84 -10.79 4.78 -0.11
CA GLU A 84 -11.60 4.11 -1.12
C GLU A 84 -11.98 2.69 -0.71
N ASN A 85 -13.04 2.18 -1.33
CA ASN A 85 -13.46 0.80 -1.18
C ASN A 85 -12.45 -0.13 -1.85
N VAL A 86 -12.14 -1.26 -1.20
CA VAL A 86 -11.53 -2.38 -1.90
C VAL A 86 -12.51 -2.91 -2.94
N ASP A 87 -12.07 -3.02 -4.20
CA ASP A 87 -12.86 -3.56 -5.32
C ASP A 87 -13.22 -5.03 -5.10
N GLU A 88 -14.44 -5.42 -5.47
CA GLU A 88 -14.91 -6.81 -5.50
C GLU A 88 -14.02 -7.71 -6.37
N LYS A 89 -13.44 -7.18 -7.46
CA LYS A 89 -12.50 -7.95 -8.27
C LYS A 89 -11.25 -8.38 -7.48
N LEU A 90 -10.78 -7.54 -6.57
CA LEU A 90 -9.67 -7.89 -5.69
C LEU A 90 -10.08 -9.04 -4.75
N PHE A 91 -11.29 -8.98 -4.20
CA PHE A 91 -11.84 -10.05 -3.39
C PHE A 91 -11.90 -11.37 -4.17
N ASP A 92 -12.36 -11.34 -5.42
CA ASP A 92 -12.46 -12.54 -6.27
C ASP A 92 -11.08 -13.13 -6.60
N LEU A 93 -10.06 -12.29 -6.84
CA LEU A 93 -8.67 -12.75 -7.01
C LEU A 93 -8.14 -13.46 -5.76
N LEU A 94 -8.46 -12.95 -4.56
CA LEU A 94 -8.08 -13.59 -3.31
C LEU A 94 -8.81 -14.93 -3.11
N VAL A 95 -10.11 -15.00 -3.43
CA VAL A 95 -10.89 -16.23 -3.35
C VAL A 95 -10.26 -17.31 -4.23
N ASN A 96 -9.96 -17.00 -5.49
CA ASN A 96 -9.29 -17.93 -6.40
C ASN A 96 -7.96 -18.43 -5.83
N TRP A 97 -7.13 -17.53 -5.28
CA TRP A 97 -5.87 -17.94 -4.65
C TRP A 97 -6.09 -18.87 -3.45
N LEU A 98 -7.08 -18.61 -2.60
CA LEU A 98 -7.40 -19.45 -1.44
C LEU A 98 -7.93 -20.84 -1.81
N GLU A 99 -8.66 -20.96 -2.92
CA GLU A 99 -9.13 -22.26 -3.43
C GLU A 99 -7.98 -23.24 -3.70
N TYR A 100 -6.82 -22.75 -4.13
CA TYR A 100 -5.63 -23.59 -4.35
C TYR A 100 -4.69 -23.62 -3.15
N ARG A 101 -4.53 -22.50 -2.45
CA ARG A 101 -3.42 -22.32 -1.49
C ARG A 101 -3.77 -22.68 -0.05
N ALA A 102 -5.01 -22.46 0.36
CA ALA A 102 -5.42 -22.57 1.76
C ALA A 102 -5.97 -23.96 2.09
N GLU A 103 -5.69 -24.44 3.29
CA GLU A 103 -6.36 -25.63 3.85
C GLU A 103 -7.71 -25.25 4.45
N ILE A 104 -7.75 -24.14 5.20
CA ILE A 104 -8.96 -23.54 5.77
C ILE A 104 -8.88 -22.04 5.52
N ALA A 105 -9.99 -21.43 5.12
CA ALA A 105 -10.03 -19.98 4.96
C ALA A 105 -11.43 -19.41 5.17
N MET A 106 -11.46 -18.17 5.63
CA MET A 106 -12.66 -17.33 5.60
C MET A 106 -12.25 -15.92 5.24
N LEU A 107 -12.94 -15.32 4.28
CA LEU A 107 -12.82 -13.91 3.95
C LEU A 107 -14.20 -13.27 4.02
N ALA A 108 -14.22 -12.02 4.48
CA ALA A 108 -15.34 -11.10 4.39
C ALA A 108 -14.84 -9.83 3.69
N LEU A 109 -15.60 -9.37 2.72
CA LEU A 109 -15.55 -8.00 2.24
C LEU A 109 -16.64 -7.25 3.00
N GLU A 110 -16.21 -6.41 3.93
CA GLU A 110 -17.07 -5.78 4.93
C GLU A 110 -16.69 -4.31 5.13
N ARG A 111 -17.60 -3.50 5.69
CA ARG A 111 -17.29 -2.12 6.05
C ARG A 111 -16.80 -2.06 7.49
N GLY A 112 -15.67 -1.41 7.70
CA GLY A 112 -15.10 -1.21 9.02
C GLY A 112 -15.67 0.02 9.71
N ASP A 113 -15.80 -0.04 11.04
CA ASP A 113 -16.37 1.03 11.87
C ASP A 113 -15.61 2.38 11.75
N ALA A 114 -14.29 2.35 11.49
CA ALA A 114 -13.44 3.53 11.59
C ALA A 114 -13.38 4.41 10.33
N PHE A 115 -13.58 3.83 9.14
CA PHE A 115 -13.40 4.55 7.86
C PHE A 115 -14.58 4.42 6.92
N LEU A 116 -15.58 3.62 7.29
CA LEU A 116 -16.76 3.30 6.48
C LEU A 116 -16.46 2.68 5.11
N GLN A 117 -15.20 2.47 4.72
CA GLN A 117 -14.82 1.86 3.44
C GLN A 117 -14.91 0.34 3.48
N LEU A 118 -15.15 -0.27 2.33
CA LEU A 118 -15.02 -1.72 2.15
C LEU A 118 -13.56 -2.13 2.30
N HIS A 119 -13.35 -3.16 3.10
CA HIS A 119 -12.05 -3.78 3.32
C HIS A 119 -12.22 -5.28 3.41
N VAL A 120 -11.15 -6.02 3.13
CA VAL A 120 -11.13 -7.47 3.31
C VAL A 120 -10.66 -7.76 4.72
N GLN A 121 -11.43 -8.56 5.45
CA GLN A 121 -11.07 -9.12 6.73
C GLN A 121 -11.21 -10.63 6.66
N GLY A 122 -10.28 -11.37 7.26
CA GLY A 122 -10.33 -12.82 7.17
C GLY A 122 -9.32 -13.55 8.00
N MET A 123 -9.33 -14.87 7.81
CA MET A 123 -8.38 -15.81 8.36
C MET A 123 -7.96 -16.80 7.27
N VAL A 124 -6.70 -17.24 7.34
CA VAL A 124 -6.13 -18.19 6.41
C VAL A 124 -5.26 -19.17 7.18
N ARG A 125 -5.49 -20.46 6.94
CA ARG A 125 -4.59 -21.55 7.31
C ARG A 125 -3.93 -22.08 6.05
N ALA A 126 -2.62 -21.88 5.89
CA ALA A 126 -1.88 -22.29 4.69
C ALA A 126 -0.45 -22.74 5.02
N LYS A 127 0.13 -23.61 4.19
CA LYS A 127 1.54 -24.03 4.30
C LYS A 127 2.45 -22.90 3.83
N SER A 128 3.27 -22.34 4.70
CA SER A 128 4.33 -21.42 4.28
C SER A 128 5.48 -21.44 5.27
N SER A 129 6.65 -20.97 4.86
CA SER A 129 7.78 -20.86 5.78
C SER A 129 7.61 -19.71 6.77
N ASN A 130 6.97 -18.60 6.36
CA ASN A 130 6.66 -17.46 7.22
C ASN A 130 5.58 -16.55 6.61
N THR A 131 5.07 -15.61 7.41
CA THR A 131 4.02 -14.68 7.00
C THR A 131 4.46 -13.65 5.96
N THR A 132 5.75 -13.34 5.86
CA THR A 132 6.29 -12.40 4.87
C THR A 132 6.17 -12.96 3.46
N ILE A 133 6.54 -14.23 3.26
CA ILE A 133 6.39 -14.91 1.96
C ILE A 133 4.92 -14.98 1.58
N LEU A 134 4.06 -15.42 2.50
CA LEU A 134 2.62 -15.48 2.25
C LEU A 134 2.04 -14.10 1.89
N LYS A 135 2.47 -13.03 2.57
CA LYS A 135 2.09 -11.65 2.27
C LYS A 135 2.55 -11.22 0.87
N GLN A 136 3.74 -11.67 0.43
CA GLN A 136 4.27 -11.39 -0.90
C GLN A 136 3.47 -12.11 -1.98
N GLU A 137 3.17 -13.40 -1.79
CA GLU A 137 2.29 -14.17 -2.69
C GLU A 137 0.94 -13.47 -2.88
N ILE A 138 0.30 -13.03 -1.79
CA ILE A 138 -0.98 -12.32 -1.86
C ILE A 138 -0.85 -11.00 -2.62
N LYS A 139 0.22 -10.22 -2.35
CA LYS A 139 0.47 -8.95 -3.07
C LYS A 139 0.66 -9.14 -4.56
N GLU A 140 1.30 -10.24 -4.96
CA GLU A 140 1.47 -10.59 -6.37
C GLU A 140 0.12 -10.90 -7.01
N VAL A 141 -0.69 -11.76 -6.37
CA VAL A 141 -2.05 -12.14 -6.84
C VAL A 141 -2.94 -10.93 -7.07
N ILE A 142 -2.93 -9.95 -6.16
CA ILE A 142 -3.77 -8.75 -6.27
C ILE A 142 -3.11 -7.60 -7.05
N GLY A 143 -1.92 -7.80 -7.62
CA GLY A 143 -1.20 -6.79 -8.41
C GLY A 143 -0.54 -5.65 -7.61
N TRP A 144 -0.60 -5.68 -6.27
CA TRP A 144 -0.05 -4.63 -5.41
C TRP A 144 1.47 -4.66 -5.27
N GLN A 145 2.13 -5.72 -5.75
CA GLN A 145 3.59 -5.73 -5.81
C GLN A 145 4.14 -4.69 -6.78
N SER A 146 3.51 -4.53 -7.94
CA SER A 146 3.95 -3.59 -8.99
C SER A 146 3.26 -2.23 -8.90
N ASN A 147 2.00 -2.19 -8.45
CA ASN A 147 1.22 -0.96 -8.36
C ASN A 147 0.39 -0.92 -7.06
N PRO A 148 1.02 -0.71 -5.89
CA PRO A 148 0.28 -0.59 -4.64
C PRO A 148 -0.56 0.70 -4.63
N PRO A 149 -1.84 0.66 -4.19
CA PRO A 149 -2.64 1.86 -4.06
C PRO A 149 -2.06 2.78 -2.98
N VAL A 150 -2.24 4.10 -3.16
CA VAL A 150 -1.76 5.11 -2.22
C VAL A 150 -2.45 4.92 -0.87
N GLY A 151 -1.67 4.72 0.19
CA GLY A 151 -2.20 4.46 1.53
C GLY A 151 -2.78 3.05 1.74
N GLY A 152 -2.75 2.19 0.72
CA GLY A 152 -3.19 0.80 0.82
C GLY A 152 -2.40 0.02 1.86
N SER A 153 -3.12 -0.72 2.71
CA SER A 153 -2.52 -1.52 3.78
C SER A 153 -2.92 -2.98 3.66
N MET A 154 -1.96 -3.86 3.95
CA MET A 154 -2.17 -5.29 4.09
C MET A 154 -1.49 -5.78 5.35
N CYS A 155 -2.26 -6.39 6.24
CA CYS A 155 -1.79 -6.95 7.49
C CYS A 155 -1.99 -8.46 7.51
N LEU A 156 -0.89 -9.20 7.70
CA LEU A 156 -0.94 -10.62 8.05
C LEU A 156 -0.35 -10.77 9.44
N ARG A 157 -1.11 -11.32 10.38
CA ARG A 157 -0.64 -11.57 11.75
C ARG A 157 -0.93 -13.00 12.13
N ASN A 158 0.03 -13.67 12.77
CA ASN A 158 -0.22 -14.98 13.35
C ASN A 158 -1.33 -14.87 14.40
N LEU A 159 -2.26 -15.80 14.37
CA LEU A 159 -3.28 -15.93 15.39
C LEU A 159 -2.61 -16.30 16.72
N ARG A 160 -3.08 -15.66 17.81
CA ARG A 160 -2.47 -15.77 19.15
C ARG A 160 -3.16 -16.79 20.03
N GLU A 161 -4.18 -17.45 19.50
CA GLU A 161 -5.02 -18.44 20.19
C GLU A 161 -5.71 -17.90 21.46
N LYS A 162 -5.98 -16.59 21.50
CA LYS A 162 -6.64 -15.93 22.64
C LYS A 162 -7.80 -15.04 22.18
N GLY A 163 -8.94 -15.14 22.86
CA GLY A 163 -10.14 -14.35 22.56
C GLY A 163 -10.55 -14.49 21.08
N LEU A 164 -10.75 -13.36 20.41
CA LEU A 164 -11.06 -13.33 18.97
C LEU A 164 -9.86 -13.65 18.06
N HIS A 165 -8.63 -13.64 18.58
CA HIS A 165 -7.43 -13.95 17.79
C HIS A 165 -7.17 -15.45 17.69
N THR A 166 -8.24 -16.23 17.48
CA THR A 166 -8.27 -17.67 17.23
C THR A 166 -8.91 -17.92 15.86
N ILE A 167 -8.76 -19.14 15.31
CA ILE A 167 -9.47 -19.54 14.08
C ILE A 167 -10.98 -19.34 14.23
N ILE A 168 -11.55 -19.91 15.29
CA ILE A 168 -12.98 -19.85 15.59
C ILE A 168 -13.44 -18.41 15.87
N GLY A 169 -12.64 -17.66 16.63
CA GLY A 169 -12.94 -16.25 16.93
C GLY A 169 -12.99 -15.39 15.68
N LEU A 170 -12.06 -15.58 14.73
CA LEU A 170 -12.10 -14.85 13.46
C LEU A 170 -13.19 -15.35 12.51
N ILE A 171 -13.57 -16.62 12.56
CA ILE A 171 -14.77 -17.10 11.86
C ILE A 171 -15.98 -16.29 12.35
N GLY A 172 -16.16 -16.18 13.67
CA GLY A 172 -17.20 -15.33 14.25
C GLY A 172 -17.11 -13.87 13.84
N TYR A 173 -15.90 -13.30 13.83
CA TYR A 173 -15.69 -11.92 13.44
C TYR A 173 -16.07 -11.64 11.98
N CYS A 174 -15.77 -12.56 11.07
CA CYS A 174 -16.13 -12.43 9.66
C CYS A 174 -17.64 -12.61 9.44
N LEU A 175 -18.32 -13.40 10.28
CA LEU A 175 -19.75 -13.68 10.14
C LEU A 175 -20.67 -12.63 10.82
N LYS A 176 -20.11 -11.62 11.48
CA LYS A 176 -20.88 -10.66 12.29
C LYS A 176 -21.90 -9.86 11.47
N ASP A 177 -21.59 -9.62 10.19
CA ASP A 177 -22.41 -8.83 9.26
C ASP A 177 -23.03 -9.71 8.16
N GLU A 178 -23.07 -11.02 8.36
CA GLU A 178 -23.70 -11.95 7.42
C GLU A 178 -25.18 -11.59 7.22
N GLY A 179 -25.59 -11.41 5.96
CA GLY A 179 -26.94 -11.00 5.59
C GLY A 179 -27.15 -9.49 5.40
N VAL A 180 -26.12 -8.67 5.61
CA VAL A 180 -26.20 -7.22 5.37
C VAL A 180 -25.88 -6.91 3.88
N PRO A 181 -26.53 -5.92 3.22
CA PRO A 181 -26.35 -5.65 1.78
C PRO A 181 -24.94 -5.22 1.32
N HIS A 182 -24.06 -4.82 2.25
CA HIS A 182 -22.70 -4.38 1.94
C HIS A 182 -21.64 -5.43 2.24
N PHE A 183 -22.08 -6.67 2.49
CA PHE A 183 -21.24 -7.77 2.93
C PHE A 183 -21.17 -8.87 1.86
N LYS A 184 -19.96 -9.32 1.56
CA LYS A 184 -19.70 -10.52 0.74
C LYS A 184 -18.74 -11.41 1.51
N PHE A 185 -18.96 -12.72 1.47
CA PHE A 185 -18.10 -13.65 2.19
C PHE A 185 -17.74 -14.86 1.36
N TYR A 186 -16.63 -15.47 1.74
CA TYR A 186 -16.13 -16.72 1.21
C TYR A 186 -15.68 -17.58 2.39
N ASN A 187 -15.95 -18.88 2.31
CA ASN A 187 -15.44 -19.84 3.29
C ASN A 187 -14.99 -21.12 2.59
N LYS A 188 -13.96 -21.76 3.15
CA LYS A 188 -13.38 -23.01 2.67
C LYS A 188 -13.10 -23.92 3.86
N ASN A 189 -13.62 -25.15 3.79
CA ASN A 189 -13.40 -26.20 4.79
C ASN A 189 -13.72 -25.75 6.23
N ILE A 190 -14.82 -24.99 6.40
CA ILE A 190 -15.34 -24.57 7.70
C ILE A 190 -16.71 -25.20 7.89
N THR A 191 -16.89 -25.94 8.99
CA THR A 191 -18.15 -26.64 9.30
C THR A 191 -19.19 -25.71 9.91
N GLU A 192 -20.46 -26.10 9.88
CA GLU A 192 -21.54 -25.33 10.50
C GLU A 192 -21.37 -25.23 12.03
N GLU A 193 -20.84 -26.25 12.69
CA GLU A 193 -20.52 -26.22 14.12
C GLU A 193 -19.45 -25.16 14.42
N GLN A 194 -18.42 -25.06 13.57
CA GLN A 194 -17.38 -24.03 13.72
C GLN A 194 -17.95 -22.63 13.49
N LYS A 195 -18.89 -22.46 12.55
CA LYS A 195 -19.59 -21.18 12.35
C LYS A 195 -20.44 -20.82 13.57
N ALA A 196 -21.22 -21.76 14.10
CA ALA A 196 -22.06 -21.56 15.28
C ALA A 196 -21.20 -21.18 16.50
N GLU A 197 -20.12 -21.91 16.73
CA GLU A 197 -19.18 -21.61 17.81
C GLU A 197 -18.47 -20.27 17.58
N GLY A 198 -18.12 -19.94 16.34
CA GLY A 198 -17.58 -18.63 15.97
C GLY A 198 -18.52 -17.48 16.35
N ARG A 199 -19.80 -17.57 15.97
CA ARG A 199 -20.82 -16.58 16.36
C ARG A 199 -20.92 -16.44 17.88
N ARG A 200 -20.88 -17.57 18.61
CA ARG A 200 -20.88 -17.56 20.08
C ARG A 200 -19.67 -16.80 20.63
N MET A 201 -18.46 -17.10 20.13
CA MET A 201 -17.23 -16.41 20.52
C MET A 201 -17.27 -14.91 20.21
N HIS A 202 -17.83 -14.52 19.06
CA HIS A 202 -18.01 -13.12 18.72
C HIS A 202 -18.97 -12.39 19.66
N ASN A 203 -20.08 -13.01 20.03
CA ASN A 203 -21.02 -12.43 20.99
C ASN A 203 -20.38 -12.23 22.37
N ILE A 204 -19.48 -13.13 22.80
CA ILE A 204 -18.79 -13.04 24.10
C ILE A 204 -17.68 -11.97 24.09
N TYR A 205 -16.87 -11.91 23.03
CA TYR A 205 -15.62 -11.13 23.01
C TYR A 205 -15.60 -9.94 22.04
N GLY A 206 -16.57 -9.86 21.13
CA GLY A 206 -16.58 -8.94 19.98
C GLY A 206 -17.73 -7.93 19.96
N ALA A 207 -18.70 -8.07 20.88
CA ALA A 207 -19.72 -7.05 21.10
C ALA A 207 -19.16 -5.98 22.04
N SER A 208 -18.75 -4.83 21.48
CA SER A 208 -18.59 -3.60 22.26
C SER A 208 -19.82 -2.73 22.07
N GLU A 209 -20.21 -1.99 23.11
CA GLU A 209 -21.37 -1.06 23.11
C GLU A 209 -21.26 0.08 22.08
N TYR A 210 -20.09 0.23 21.43
CA TYR A 210 -19.74 1.34 20.53
C TYR A 210 -19.77 0.99 19.04
N LYS A 211 -20.38 -0.14 18.64
CA LYS A 211 -20.61 -0.39 17.21
C LYS A 211 -21.77 0.47 16.74
N HIS A 212 -21.44 1.68 16.30
CA HIS A 212 -22.36 2.56 15.60
C HIS A 212 -23.02 1.78 14.46
N LYS A 213 -24.36 1.71 14.45
CA LYS A 213 -25.10 1.16 13.32
C LYS A 213 -24.68 1.94 12.08
N LEU A 214 -23.95 1.30 11.18
CA LEU A 214 -23.49 1.90 9.95
C LEU A 214 -24.74 2.27 9.13
N GLU A 215 -24.99 3.57 8.93
CA GLU A 215 -26.12 4.00 8.11
C GLU A 215 -25.88 3.56 6.66
N LEU A 216 -26.79 2.75 6.13
CA LEU A 216 -26.72 2.28 4.75
C LEU A 216 -27.08 3.43 3.80
N THR A 217 -26.07 3.95 3.11
CA THR A 217 -26.25 4.89 2.00
C THR A 217 -26.02 4.18 0.66
N PRO A 218 -26.50 4.72 -0.47
CA PRO A 218 -26.25 4.13 -1.79
C PRO A 218 -24.76 3.96 -2.13
N ALA A 219 -23.90 4.85 -1.66
CA ALA A 219 -22.44 4.76 -1.82
C ALA A 219 -21.83 3.59 -1.01
N ASN A 220 -22.61 3.04 -0.06
CA ASN A 220 -22.16 2.07 0.91
C ASN A 220 -22.66 0.64 0.64
N ILE A 221 -23.34 0.36 -0.48
CA ILE A 221 -23.87 -0.97 -0.85
C ILE A 221 -22.95 -1.63 -1.90
N LEU A 222 -22.71 -2.95 -1.80
CA LEU A 222 -21.94 -3.70 -2.80
C LEU A 222 -22.62 -3.71 -4.17
N GLY A 223 -21.84 -3.84 -5.24
CA GLY A 223 -22.38 -3.95 -6.61
C GLY A 223 -22.94 -2.66 -7.23
N ARG A 224 -22.75 -1.48 -6.61
CA ARG A 224 -22.99 -0.19 -7.26
C ARG A 224 -21.66 0.47 -7.61
N ALA A 225 -21.30 0.37 -8.88
CA ALA A 225 -20.28 1.25 -9.46
C ALA A 225 -20.71 2.70 -9.26
N LEU A 226 -19.78 3.54 -8.81
CA LEU A 226 -19.88 4.99 -8.99
C LEU A 226 -19.80 5.33 -10.48
#